data_AF-A0A1Z8TW61-F1
#
_entry.id   AF-A0A1Z8TW61-F1
#
_cell.length_a   1.000
_cell.length_b   1.000
_cell.length_c   1.000
_cell.angle_alpha   90.00
_cell.angle_beta   90.00
_cell.angle_gamma   90.00
#
_symmetry.space_group_name_H-M   'P 1'
#
loop_
_entity.id
_entity.type
_entity.pdbx_description
1 polymer ?
#
loop_
_entity_poly.entity_id
_entity_poly.type
_entity_poly.pdbx_seq_one_letter_code
_entity_poly.pdbx_strand_id
1 'polypeptide(L)'
;MSHIFTDVKDRFYFFVKLLLFASFSANGYEGLESGSNNKSYAQLKPGAAVSFSHNYNGFSELNQSSNVTLTFREGYDLGDLIVTFAVNDGLTINPSRESYIFTMQDTNTHDIHLSLRPVEKGKHYLTIFVSVKNTRQLPLSRVFALAVKAGGNNLARTTEIARKFGVEGDFVRIPVDESAN
;
A
#
# COMPACT_ATOMS: atom_id res chain seq x y z
N MET A 1 62.73 -7.82 25.77
CA MET A 1 62.26 -6.95 26.88
C MET A 1 61.39 -5.89 26.24
N SER A 2 60.08 -5.73 26.49
CA SER A 2 59.15 -6.26 27.50
C SER A 2 57.73 -5.79 27.12
N HIS A 3 56.74 -6.70 27.16
CA HIS A 3 55.27 -6.58 27.38
C HIS A 3 54.43 -5.53 26.57
N ILE A 4 53.33 -5.82 25.83
CA ILE A 4 52.09 -6.64 25.99
C ILE A 4 50.98 -5.95 26.84
N PHE A 5 49.80 -5.72 26.19
CA PHE A 5 48.41 -5.52 26.70
C PHE A 5 48.14 -4.23 27.50
N THR A 6 47.00 -3.52 27.48
CA THR A 6 45.58 -3.72 27.08
C THR A 6 44.97 -2.29 27.04
N ASP A 7 43.89 -1.98 26.31
CA ASP A 7 42.54 -2.09 26.88
C ASP A 7 41.46 -1.97 25.79
N VAL A 8 40.72 -3.06 25.63
CA VAL A 8 39.48 -3.15 24.85
C VAL A 8 38.38 -3.23 25.90
N LYS A 9 37.77 -2.10 26.23
CA LYS A 9 36.57 -2.03 27.07
C LYS A 9 35.89 -0.68 26.89
N ASP A 10 34.95 -0.63 25.96
CA ASP A 10 33.71 0.12 26.15
C ASP A 10 32.72 -0.25 25.04
N ARG A 11 32.23 -1.48 25.13
CA ARG A 11 30.96 -1.87 24.56
C ARG A 11 30.00 -2.15 25.71
N PHE A 12 28.75 -1.72 25.51
CA PHE A 12 27.55 -2.12 26.24
C PHE A 12 27.42 -1.56 27.66
N TYR A 13 26.78 -0.40 27.82
CA TYR A 13 25.79 -0.13 28.88
C TYR A 13 25.17 1.26 28.65
N PHE A 14 24.01 1.34 27.98
CA PHE A 14 22.99 2.36 28.31
C PHE A 14 21.61 1.91 27.82
N PHE A 15 21.20 0.74 28.28
CA PHE A 15 19.80 0.34 28.28
C PHE A 15 19.09 1.02 29.47
N VAL A 16 17.84 1.40 29.23
CA VAL A 16 16.80 1.81 30.20
C VAL A 16 16.81 3.27 30.66
N LYS A 17 15.91 4.05 30.06
CA LYS A 17 14.98 5.05 30.65
C LYS A 17 14.31 5.73 29.44
N LEU A 18 13.00 5.73 29.23
CA LEU A 18 11.95 6.16 30.15
C LEU A 18 10.60 5.72 29.54
N LEU A 19 9.88 4.84 30.24
CA LEU A 19 8.47 4.57 30.02
C LEU A 19 7.69 5.82 30.42
N LEU A 20 7.16 6.56 29.45
CA LEU A 20 6.25 7.68 29.70
C LEU A 20 4.83 7.21 29.38
N PHE A 21 4.14 6.77 30.43
CA PHE A 21 2.69 6.60 30.45
C PHE A 21 2.06 7.98 30.22
N ALA A 22 1.65 8.27 28.99
CA ALA A 22 0.69 9.33 28.74
C ALA A 22 -0.71 8.75 28.95
N SER A 23 -1.27 9.01 30.13
CA SER A 23 -2.68 8.80 30.42
C SER A 23 -3.52 9.64 29.46
N PHE A 24 -4.13 9.02 28.45
CA PHE A 24 -5.19 9.67 27.69
C PHE A 24 -6.45 9.71 28.55
N SER A 25 -6.73 10.87 29.12
CA SER A 25 -8.03 11.19 29.69
C SER A 25 -9.08 11.25 28.57
N ALA A 26 -10.06 10.36 28.61
CA ALA A 26 -11.27 10.49 27.81
C ALA A 26 -12.11 11.63 28.38
N ASN A 27 -12.05 12.81 27.76
CA ASN A 27 -13.04 13.85 28.00
C ASN A 27 -14.29 13.52 27.18
N GLY A 28 -15.23 12.83 27.81
CA GLY A 28 -16.62 12.80 27.37
C GLY A 28 -17.24 14.17 27.61
N TYR A 29 -17.76 14.78 26.55
CA TYR A 29 -18.73 15.87 26.64
C TYR A 29 -20.05 15.36 26.08
N GLU A 30 -21.00 15.13 26.98
CA GLU A 30 -22.42 15.10 26.67
C GLU A 30 -22.90 16.54 26.51
N GLY A 31 -23.74 16.83 25.50
CA GLY A 31 -24.27 18.18 25.30
C GLY A 31 -25.06 18.42 24.02
N LEU A 32 -26.20 17.71 23.90
CA LEU A 32 -27.50 18.08 23.31
C LEU A 32 -27.62 18.81 21.95
N GLU A 33 -28.26 18.07 21.03
CA GLU A 33 -29.29 18.40 20.02
C GLU A 33 -29.30 19.73 19.23
N SER A 34 -29.33 19.63 17.90
CA SER A 34 -30.58 19.77 17.09
C SER A 34 -30.26 20.21 15.65
N GLY A 35 -30.77 19.47 14.66
CA GLY A 35 -30.93 19.97 13.29
C GLY A 35 -30.07 19.32 12.20
N SER A 36 -30.67 18.36 11.50
CA SER A 36 -30.63 18.19 10.03
C SER A 36 -29.30 18.43 9.29
N ASN A 37 -28.63 17.33 8.95
CA ASN A 37 -28.48 16.86 7.57
C ASN A 37 -27.64 15.56 7.58
N ASN A 38 -28.08 14.58 6.81
CA ASN A 38 -27.47 13.24 6.71
C ASN A 38 -26.12 13.32 5.98
N LYS A 39 -25.17 14.09 6.51
CA LYS A 39 -23.76 13.98 6.15
C LYS A 39 -23.29 12.73 6.88
N SER A 40 -23.18 11.63 6.13
CA SER A 40 -22.36 10.51 6.54
C SER A 40 -21.01 11.10 6.93
N TYR A 41 -20.74 11.20 8.24
CA TYR A 41 -19.42 11.51 8.75
C TYR A 41 -18.58 10.31 8.38
N ALA A 42 -18.06 10.31 7.15
CA ALA A 42 -17.07 9.35 6.70
C ALA A 42 -15.90 9.56 7.65
N GLN A 43 -15.82 8.69 8.66
CA GLN A 43 -14.79 8.73 9.67
C GLN A 43 -13.44 8.63 8.93
N LEU A 44 -12.79 9.78 8.77
CA LEU A 44 -11.48 9.86 8.14
C LEU A 44 -10.53 9.07 9.04
N LYS A 45 -9.90 8.03 8.48
CA LYS A 45 -8.89 7.27 9.21
C LYS A 45 -7.81 8.26 9.68
N PRO A 46 -7.41 8.21 10.96
CA PRO A 46 -6.37 9.09 11.48
C PRO A 46 -5.07 8.93 10.67
N GLY A 47 -4.31 10.02 10.54
CA GLY A 47 -3.05 10.07 9.80
C GLY A 47 -3.05 11.10 8.67
N ALA A 48 -2.04 11.01 7.80
CA ALA A 48 -1.88 11.95 6.69
C ALA A 48 -3.09 11.93 5.74
N ALA A 49 -3.62 13.10 5.38
CA ALA A 49 -4.72 13.27 4.43
C ALA A 49 -4.23 13.06 2.97
N VAL A 50 -3.75 11.85 2.69
CA VAL A 50 -3.24 11.44 1.38
C VAL A 50 -4.07 10.28 0.85
N SER A 51 -4.51 10.39 -0.39
CA SER A 51 -5.15 9.32 -1.15
C SER A 51 -4.15 8.68 -2.11
N PHE A 52 -4.35 7.40 -2.39
CA PHE A 52 -3.43 6.59 -3.19
C PHE A 52 -4.20 5.80 -4.24
N SER A 53 -3.72 5.85 -5.48
CA SER A 53 -4.22 5.06 -6.62
C SER A 53 -3.07 4.56 -7.49
N HIS A 54 -3.32 3.53 -8.28
CA HIS A 54 -2.33 2.96 -9.18
C HIS A 54 -2.98 2.34 -10.43
N ASN A 55 -2.19 2.16 -11.49
CA ASN A 55 -2.63 1.47 -12.71
C ASN A 55 -2.30 -0.05 -12.72
N TYR A 56 -1.67 -0.56 -11.66
CA TYR A 56 -1.26 -1.96 -11.60
C TYR A 56 -2.46 -2.92 -11.46
N ASN A 57 -2.45 -4.01 -12.22
CA ASN A 57 -3.54 -5.00 -12.29
C ASN A 57 -3.43 -6.14 -11.23
N GLY A 58 -2.40 -6.11 -10.39
CA GLY A 58 -2.17 -7.10 -9.32
C GLY A 58 -1.43 -8.37 -9.75
N PHE A 59 -1.00 -8.48 -11.02
CA PHE A 59 -0.30 -9.66 -11.55
C PHE A 59 0.94 -9.28 -12.37
N SER A 60 2.02 -10.03 -12.19
CA SER A 60 3.21 -9.93 -13.02
C SER A 60 3.77 -11.32 -13.32
N GLU A 61 4.29 -11.49 -14.54
CA GLU A 61 5.03 -12.69 -14.90
C GLU A 61 6.36 -12.76 -14.13
N LEU A 62 6.80 -13.98 -13.82
CA LEU A 62 8.03 -14.19 -13.08
C LEU A 62 9.23 -13.66 -13.87
N ASN A 63 10.11 -12.91 -13.20
CA ASN A 63 11.29 -12.27 -13.78
C ASN A 63 11.02 -11.23 -14.87
N GLN A 64 9.76 -10.86 -15.11
CA GLN A 64 9.41 -9.78 -16.03
C GLN A 64 9.08 -8.49 -15.28
N SER A 65 9.47 -7.37 -15.88
CA SER A 65 9.19 -6.03 -15.37
C SER A 65 7.80 -5.56 -15.80
N SER A 66 7.03 -5.02 -14.86
CA SER A 66 5.74 -4.36 -15.12
C SER A 66 5.83 -2.89 -14.72
N ASN A 67 5.53 -1.99 -15.66
CA ASN A 67 5.54 -0.56 -15.38
C ASN A 67 4.27 -0.16 -14.63
N VAL A 68 4.47 0.60 -13.56
CA VAL A 68 3.42 1.04 -12.64
C VAL A 68 3.56 2.53 -12.41
N THR A 69 2.44 3.23 -12.48
CA THR A 69 2.30 4.61 -12.01
C THR A 69 1.57 4.58 -10.68
N LEU A 70 2.24 5.10 -9.65
CA LEU A 70 1.69 5.31 -8.32
C LEU A 70 1.32 6.78 -8.19
N THR A 71 0.04 7.07 -7.98
CA THR A 71 -0.48 8.43 -7.89
C THR A 71 -0.89 8.71 -6.45
N PHE A 72 -0.34 9.79 -5.89
CA PHE A 72 -0.63 10.28 -4.55
C PHE A 72 -1.33 11.61 -4.68
N ARG A 73 -2.51 11.73 -4.08
CA ARG A 73 -3.22 13.01 -3.98
C ARG A 73 -3.35 13.44 -2.54
N GLU A 74 -2.76 14.59 -2.24
CA GLU A 74 -2.70 15.18 -0.90
C GLU A 74 -3.80 16.25 -0.71
N GLY A 75 -4.03 16.67 0.54
CA GLY A 75 -5.11 17.56 0.94
C GLY A 75 -4.64 18.71 1.84
N TYR A 76 -3.45 19.22 1.61
CA TYR A 76 -2.73 20.24 2.36
C TYR A 76 -2.32 21.38 1.43
N ASP A 77 -2.28 22.61 1.95
CA ASP A 77 -1.89 23.78 1.13
C ASP A 77 -0.36 23.96 1.03
N LEU A 78 0.39 23.40 1.99
CA LEU A 78 1.83 23.62 2.13
C LEU A 78 2.52 22.51 2.92
N GLY A 79 3.80 22.31 2.59
CA GLY A 79 4.72 21.36 3.23
C GLY A 79 5.34 20.40 2.22
N ASP A 80 5.94 19.34 2.73
CA ASP A 80 6.55 18.28 1.93
C ASP A 80 5.81 16.96 2.09
N LEU A 81 5.49 16.33 0.96
CA LEU A 81 5.07 14.93 0.88
C LEU A 81 6.31 14.06 0.68
N ILE A 82 6.55 13.15 1.62
CA ILE A 82 7.68 12.23 1.61
C ILE A 82 7.13 10.81 1.42
N VAL A 83 7.59 10.11 0.38
CA VAL A 83 7.19 8.74 0.05
C VAL A 83 8.42 7.83 0.09
N THR A 84 8.33 6.74 0.85
CA THR A 84 9.36 5.71 0.98
C THR A 84 8.78 4.34 0.66
N PHE A 85 9.59 3.48 0.05
CA PHE A 85 9.18 2.15 -0.37
C PHE A 85 9.94 1.07 0.40
N ALA A 86 9.23 0.01 0.76
CA ALA A 86 9.82 -1.25 1.18
C ALA A 86 9.21 -2.39 0.38
N VAL A 87 10.03 -3.35 0.00
CA VAL A 87 9.62 -4.59 -0.65
C VAL A 87 9.95 -5.77 0.25
N ASN A 88 9.12 -6.80 0.21
CA ASN A 88 9.48 -8.09 0.80
C ASN A 88 10.40 -8.87 -0.15
N ASP A 89 11.04 -9.91 0.40
CA ASP A 89 11.83 -10.86 -0.38
C ASP A 89 11.00 -11.40 -1.56
N GLY A 90 11.62 -11.50 -2.73
CA GLY A 90 10.95 -11.97 -3.95
C GLY A 90 10.37 -10.87 -4.85
N LEU A 91 10.45 -9.59 -4.48
CA LEU A 91 10.06 -8.44 -5.32
C LEU A 91 11.19 -7.41 -5.42
N THR A 92 11.45 -6.93 -6.63
CA THR A 92 12.39 -5.84 -6.89
C THR A 92 11.68 -4.66 -7.54
N ILE A 93 12.15 -3.44 -7.27
CA ILE A 93 11.64 -2.20 -7.87
C ILE A 93 12.75 -1.41 -8.56
N ASN A 94 12.40 -0.73 -9.64
CA ASN A 94 13.27 0.20 -10.34
C ASN A 94 12.51 1.48 -10.73
N PRO A 95 13.03 2.69 -10.45
CA PRO A 95 14.26 2.94 -9.72
C PRO A 95 14.10 2.58 -8.23
N SER A 96 15.18 2.08 -7.63
CA SER A 96 15.28 1.92 -6.18
C SER A 96 15.86 3.21 -5.62
N ARG A 97 15.01 4.02 -4.99
CA ARG A 97 15.40 5.27 -4.31
C ARG A 97 15.03 5.15 -2.84
N GLU A 98 15.83 5.78 -1.98
CA GLU A 98 15.55 5.84 -0.55
C GLU A 98 14.24 6.58 -0.27
N SER A 99 13.99 7.70 -0.96
CA SER A 99 12.76 8.47 -0.81
C SER A 99 12.44 9.32 -2.05
N TYR A 100 11.18 9.73 -2.13
CA TYR A 100 10.66 10.72 -3.07
C TYR A 100 10.07 11.86 -2.24
N ILE A 101 10.46 13.10 -2.56
CA ILE A 101 10.04 14.29 -1.83
C ILE A 101 9.37 15.22 -2.84
N PHE A 102 8.14 15.65 -2.53
CA PHE A 102 7.37 16.59 -3.33
C PHE A 102 6.95 17.79 -2.49
N THR A 103 7.19 18.99 -3.01
CA THR A 103 6.66 20.22 -2.45
C THR A 103 5.17 20.34 -2.79
N MET A 104 4.31 20.58 -1.81
CA MET A 104 2.85 20.62 -1.98
C MET A 104 2.31 22.00 -2.42
N GLN A 105 3.17 22.90 -2.93
CA GLN A 105 2.78 24.29 -3.26
C GLN A 105 2.05 24.42 -4.60
N ASP A 106 2.38 23.57 -5.58
CA ASP A 106 1.97 23.79 -6.98
C ASP A 106 0.82 22.87 -7.43
N THR A 107 0.89 21.60 -7.03
CA THR A 107 -0.07 20.57 -7.40
C THR A 107 -0.33 19.68 -6.20
N ASN A 108 -1.59 19.25 -6.07
CA ASN A 108 -1.99 18.31 -5.03
C ASN A 108 -1.84 16.84 -5.45
N THR A 109 -1.36 16.58 -6.66
CA THR A 109 -1.22 15.24 -7.22
C THR A 109 0.21 15.01 -7.67
N HIS A 110 0.80 13.91 -7.23
CA HIS A 110 2.18 13.52 -7.49
C HIS A 110 2.26 12.07 -7.98
N ASP A 111 2.94 11.88 -9.11
CA ASP A 111 3.13 10.56 -9.71
C ASP A 111 4.56 10.06 -9.47
N ILE A 112 4.66 8.77 -9.13
CA ILE A 112 5.91 8.02 -9.11
C ILE A 112 5.79 6.88 -10.11
N HIS A 113 6.68 6.88 -11.10
CA HIS A 113 6.81 5.79 -12.06
C HIS A 113 7.84 4.77 -11.56
N LEU A 114 7.40 3.52 -11.43
CA LEU A 114 8.21 2.39 -11.02
C LEU A 114 8.06 1.24 -12.02
N SER A 115 9.04 0.35 -12.01
CA SER A 115 9.00 -0.95 -12.63
C SER A 115 9.05 -2.00 -11.52
N LEU A 116 8.04 -2.84 -11.44
CA LEU A 116 7.96 -3.96 -10.49
C LEU A 116 8.43 -5.23 -11.17
N ARG A 117 9.37 -5.96 -10.56
CA ARG A 117 9.86 -7.24 -11.08
C ARG A 117 9.87 -8.29 -9.97
N PRO A 118 8.93 -9.25 -9.97
CA PRO A 118 8.98 -10.39 -9.06
C PRO A 118 10.09 -11.35 -9.48
N VAL A 119 10.90 -11.76 -8.52
CA VAL A 119 11.99 -12.74 -8.72
C VAL A 119 11.64 -14.12 -8.16
N GLU A 120 10.62 -14.20 -7.29
CA GLU A 120 10.10 -15.46 -6.75
C GLU A 120 8.61 -15.62 -7.04
N LYS A 121 8.14 -16.87 -7.13
CA LYS A 121 6.71 -17.17 -7.27
C LYS A 121 5.99 -16.88 -5.95
N GLY A 122 4.76 -16.38 -6.00
CA GLY A 122 3.94 -16.18 -4.81
C GLY A 122 3.24 -14.83 -4.76
N LYS A 123 2.90 -14.40 -3.54
CA LYS A 123 2.31 -13.09 -3.26
C LYS A 123 3.37 -12.22 -2.60
N HIS A 124 3.62 -11.07 -3.19
CA HIS A 124 4.58 -10.08 -2.74
C HIS A 124 3.88 -8.75 -2.50
N TYR A 125 4.54 -7.85 -1.78
CA TYR A 125 3.99 -6.57 -1.40
C TYR A 125 5.04 -5.47 -1.55
N LEU A 126 4.64 -4.40 -2.23
CA LEU A 126 5.28 -3.10 -2.10
C LEU A 126 4.57 -2.34 -0.99
N THR A 127 5.23 -2.18 0.15
CA THR A 127 4.77 -1.32 1.25
C THR A 127 5.20 0.11 0.97
N ILE A 128 4.25 1.04 1.13
CA ILE A 128 4.42 2.45 0.79
C ILE A 128 4.19 3.26 2.04
N PHE A 129 5.24 3.89 2.54
CA PHE A 129 5.19 4.79 3.68
C PHE A 129 5.08 6.22 3.19
N VAL A 130 4.04 6.90 3.62
CA VAL A 130 3.79 8.30 3.29
C VAL A 130 3.87 9.12 4.57
N SER A 131 4.63 10.21 4.51
CA SER A 131 4.75 11.19 5.59
C SER A 131 4.53 12.59 5.04
N VAL A 132 3.75 13.39 5.75
CA VAL A 132 3.52 14.80 5.45
C VAL A 132 4.21 15.62 6.52
N LYS A 133 5.15 16.48 6.12
CA LYS A 133 5.85 17.40 7.00
C LYS A 133 5.43 18.83 6.70
N ASN A 134 4.70 19.44 7.62
CA ASN A 134 4.40 20.87 7.59
C ASN A 134 5.24 21.58 8.66
N THR A 135 5.69 22.81 8.37
CA THR A 135 6.64 23.62 9.15
C THR A 135 6.32 23.80 10.63
N ARG A 136 5.09 23.50 11.08
CA ARG A 136 4.60 23.76 12.44
C ARG A 136 3.98 22.56 13.15
N GLN A 137 3.93 21.39 12.52
CA GLN A 137 3.22 20.23 13.04
C GLN A 137 4.11 18.99 13.11
N LEU A 138 3.80 18.09 14.03
CA LEU A 138 4.38 16.75 14.03
C LEU A 138 4.06 16.08 12.68
N PRO A 139 5.00 15.35 12.08
CA PRO A 139 4.76 14.66 10.82
C PRO A 139 3.54 13.74 10.95
N LEU A 140 2.62 13.85 10.00
CA LEU A 140 1.49 12.92 9.89
C LEU A 140 1.87 11.82 8.91
N SER A 141 1.57 10.56 9.26
CA SER A 141 1.93 9.42 8.42
C SER A 141 0.72 8.58 7.99
N ARG A 142 0.89 7.85 6.89
CA ARG A 142 -0.06 6.86 6.37
C ARG A 142 0.71 5.76 5.64
N VAL A 143 0.24 4.52 5.75
CA VAL A 143 0.85 3.36 5.08
C VAL A 143 -0.13 2.75 4.09
N PHE A 144 0.35 2.46 2.89
CA PHE A 144 -0.36 1.70 1.87
C PHE A 144 0.42 0.43 1.52
N ALA A 145 -0.25 -0.50 0.83
CA ALA A 145 0.38 -1.68 0.28
C ALA A 145 -0.16 -1.97 -1.11
N LEU A 146 0.72 -2.34 -2.04
CA LEU A 146 0.38 -2.83 -3.37
C LEU A 146 0.75 -4.31 -3.46
N ALA A 147 -0.25 -5.17 -3.63
CA ALA A 147 -0.05 -6.61 -3.74
C ALA A 147 0.36 -6.99 -5.17
N VAL A 148 1.37 -7.85 -5.29
CA VAL A 148 1.95 -8.36 -6.54
C VAL A 148 1.89 -9.88 -6.54
N LYS A 149 1.05 -10.46 -7.39
CA LYS A 149 0.99 -11.93 -7.56
C LYS A 149 1.88 -12.36 -8.71
N ALA A 150 2.82 -13.26 -8.44
CA ALA A 150 3.80 -13.76 -9.39
C ALA A 150 3.68 -15.28 -9.63
N GLY A 151 3.81 -15.70 -10.90
CA GLY A 151 3.93 -17.11 -11.27
C GLY A 151 2.64 -17.93 -11.23
N GLY A 152 1.49 -17.28 -11.35
CA GLY A 152 0.21 -17.95 -11.59
C GLY A 152 -0.09 -18.00 -13.09
N ASN A 153 -0.33 -19.18 -13.63
CA ASN A 153 -0.84 -19.39 -14.98
C ASN A 153 -2.17 -18.65 -15.17
N ASN A 154 -2.15 -17.56 -15.95
CA ASN A 154 -3.35 -16.80 -16.34
C ASN A 154 -4.45 -17.68 -16.95
N LEU A 155 -4.06 -18.81 -17.57
CA LEU A 155 -5.00 -19.79 -18.12
C LEU A 155 -5.93 -20.41 -17.05
N ALA A 156 -5.40 -20.75 -15.87
CA ALA A 156 -6.19 -21.46 -14.86
C ALA A 156 -7.31 -20.60 -14.26
N ARG A 157 -7.13 -19.27 -14.25
CA ARG A 157 -8.11 -18.34 -13.67
C ARG A 157 -9.32 -18.12 -14.60
N THR A 158 -9.09 -18.10 -15.91
CA THR A 158 -10.18 -18.09 -16.90
C THR A 158 -10.94 -19.43 -16.89
N THR A 159 -10.23 -20.55 -16.73
CA THR A 159 -10.87 -21.88 -16.66
C THR A 159 -11.63 -22.13 -15.35
N GLU A 160 -11.16 -21.64 -14.19
CA GLU A 160 -11.91 -21.75 -12.93
C GLU A 160 -13.16 -20.88 -12.91
N ILE A 161 -13.10 -19.67 -13.48
CA ILE A 161 -14.29 -18.82 -13.65
C ILE A 161 -15.25 -19.51 -14.63
N ALA A 162 -14.78 -20.01 -15.79
CA ALA A 162 -15.62 -20.72 -16.75
C ALA A 162 -16.27 -22.00 -16.18
N ARG A 163 -15.54 -22.78 -15.37
CA ARG A 163 -16.07 -23.97 -14.68
C ARG A 163 -17.07 -23.62 -13.59
N LYS A 164 -16.85 -22.52 -12.85
CA LYS A 164 -17.79 -22.05 -11.82
C LYS A 164 -19.09 -21.49 -12.41
N PHE A 165 -19.09 -21.08 -13.67
CA PHE A 165 -20.27 -20.58 -14.40
C PHE A 165 -20.88 -21.58 -15.39
N GLY A 166 -20.46 -22.86 -15.37
CA GLY A 166 -21.16 -23.94 -16.06
C GLY A 166 -21.28 -23.79 -17.58
N VAL A 167 -20.29 -23.17 -18.25
CA VAL A 167 -20.27 -23.12 -19.71
C VAL A 167 -19.43 -24.29 -20.24
N GLU A 168 -19.96 -25.50 -20.07
CA GLU A 168 -19.57 -26.68 -20.85
C GLU A 168 -20.81 -27.08 -21.64
N GLY A 169 -21.08 -26.30 -22.68
CA GLY A 169 -22.26 -26.45 -23.51
C GLY A 169 -22.00 -27.40 -24.66
N ASP A 170 -22.12 -28.70 -24.42
CA ASP A 170 -22.43 -29.67 -25.48
C ASP A 170 -23.96 -29.68 -25.66
N PHE A 171 -24.50 -28.57 -26.15
CA PHE A 171 -25.93 -28.45 -26.44
C PHE A 171 -26.22 -29.00 -27.84
N VAL A 172 -26.59 -30.28 -27.90
CA VAL A 172 -27.25 -30.83 -29.08
C VAL A 172 -28.65 -30.24 -29.15
N ARG A 173 -28.91 -29.36 -30.11
CA ARG A 173 -30.28 -28.90 -30.43
C ARG A 173 -31.01 -30.02 -31.14
N ILE A 174 -31.93 -30.67 -30.44
CA ILE A 174 -32.88 -31.61 -31.05
C ILE A 174 -34.01 -30.77 -31.68
N PRO A 175 -34.25 -30.83 -32.99
CA PRO A 175 -35.43 -30.21 -33.58
C PRO A 175 -36.68 -30.93 -33.08
N VAL A 176 -37.67 -30.15 -32.62
CA VAL A 176 -39.01 -30.66 -32.33
C VAL A 176 -39.81 -30.51 -33.61
N ASP A 177 -40.09 -31.62 -34.29
CA ASP A 177 -41.07 -31.64 -35.37
C ASP A 177 -42.47 -31.70 -34.75
N GLU A 178 -43.21 -30.61 -34.89
CA GLU A 178 -44.61 -30.53 -34.51
C GLU A 178 -45.43 -31.20 -35.62
N SER A 179 -45.83 -32.45 -35.41
CA SER A 179 -46.75 -33.14 -36.32
C SER A 179 -48.16 -32.54 -36.15
N ALA A 180 -48.55 -31.70 -37.11
CA ALA A 180 -49.90 -31.19 -37.24
C ALA A 180 -50.89 -32.33 -37.54
N ASN A 181 -52.01 -32.35 -36.79
CA ASN A 181 -53.24 -33.06 -37.13
C ASN A 181 -54.17 -32.11 -37.90
#